data_AF-A0A397SJ23-F1
#
_entry.id   AF-A0A397SJ23-F1
#
_cell.length_a   1.000
_cell.length_b   1.000
_cell.length_c   1.000
_cell.angle_alpha   90.00
_cell.angle_beta   90.00
_cell.angle_gamma   90.00
#
_symmetry.space_group_name_H-M   'P 1'
#
loop_
_entity.id
_entity.type
_entity.pdbx_description
1 polymer ?
#
loop_
_entity_poly.entity_id
_entity_poly.type
_entity_poly.pdbx_seq_one_letter_code
_entity_poly.pdbx_strand_id
1 'polypeptide(L)' 'MSYAKKGSLRKCLSDIVKFKWEDKLQLLKNIISGLKIIHESGLMHCDFHDGNILISDNY' A
#
# COMPACT_ATOMS: atom_id res chain seq x y z
N MET A 1 9.90 10.07 10.61
CA MET A 1 9.25 9.08 9.73
C MET A 1 8.90 7.87 10.58
N SER A 2 7.68 7.33 10.48
CA SER A 2 7.39 6.02 11.05
C SER A 2 8.13 4.94 10.25
N TYR A 3 8.59 3.89 10.93
CA TYR A 3 9.28 2.77 10.28
C TYR A 3 8.27 1.66 9.96
N ALA A 4 8.13 1.35 8.67
CA ALA A 4 7.29 0.25 8.21
C ALA A 4 8.06 -1.08 8.32
N LYS A 5 7.95 -1.75 9.47
CA LYS A 5 8.73 -2.96 9.79
C LYS A 5 8.48 -4.13 8.85
N LYS A 6 7.26 -4.26 8.29
CA LYS A 6 6.94 -5.27 7.25
C LYS A 6 7.61 -4.98 5.90
N GLY A 7 7.99 -3.72 5.65
CA GLY A 7 8.65 -3.30 4.41
C GLY A 7 7.65 -3.03 3.28
N SER A 8 8.04 -3.34 2.04
CA SER A 8 7.22 -3.06 0.86
C SER A 8 6.15 -4.11 0.58
N LEU A 9 5.11 -3.74 -0.15
CA LEU A 9 4.06 -4.63 -0.63
C LEU A 9 4.66 -5.80 -1.41
N ARG A 10 5.68 -5.55 -2.24
CA ARG A 10 6.43 -6.59 -2.96
C ARG A 10 6.97 -7.66 -2.01
N LYS A 11 7.56 -7.27 -0.88
CA LYS A 11 8.11 -8.19 0.12
C LYS A 11 7.02 -9.00 0.83
N CYS A 12 5.83 -8.42 1.01
CA CYS A 12 4.71 -9.04 1.69
C CYS A 12 3.77 -9.83 0.77
N LEU A 13 4.04 -9.89 -0.54
CA LEU A 13 3.10 -10.40 -1.54
C LEU A 13 2.70 -11.87 -1.28
N SER A 14 3.66 -12.71 -0.86
CA SER A 14 3.41 -14.11 -0.52
C SER A 14 2.42 -14.31 0.63
N ASP A 15 2.38 -13.37 1.57
CA ASP A 15 1.46 -13.42 2.70
C ASP A 15 0.10 -12.83 2.31
N ILE A 16 0.10 -11.74 1.56
CA ILE A 16 -1.12 -11.07 1.09
C ILE A 16 -1.93 -11.96 0.16
N VAL A 17 -1.30 -12.81 -0.65
CA VAL A 17 -2.01 -13.79 -1.48
C VAL A 17 -2.89 -14.73 -0.62
N LYS A 18 -2.49 -15.01 0.61
CA LYS A 18 -3.22 -15.87 1.56
C LYS A 18 -4.34 -15.14 2.31
N PHE A 19 -4.42 -13.81 2.19
CA PHE A 19 -5.45 -13.02 2.87
C PHE A 19 -6.84 -13.31 2.31
N LYS A 20 -7.85 -13.07 3.15
CA LYS A 20 -9.24 -13.07 2.69
C LYS A 20 -9.44 -11.94 1.68
N TRP A 21 -10.45 -12.08 0.84
CA TRP A 21 -10.68 -11.11 -0.24
C TRP A 21 -11.10 -9.74 0.32
N GLU A 22 -11.76 -9.71 1.48
CA GLU A 22 -12.14 -8.49 2.20
C GLU A 22 -10.91 -7.68 2.63
N ASP A 23 -9.88 -8.35 3.15
CA ASP A 23 -8.63 -7.70 3.58
C ASP A 23 -7.85 -7.15 2.37
N LYS A 24 -7.84 -7.91 1.26
CA LYS A 24 -7.26 -7.46 -0.02
C LYS A 24 -7.98 -6.23 -0.56
N LEU A 25 -9.31 -6.21 -0.45
CA LEU A 25 -10.12 -5.06 -0.87
C LEU A 25 -9.85 -3.84 0.03
N GLN A 26 -9.70 -4.05 1.34
CA GLN A 26 -9.36 -2.97 2.25
C GLN A 26 -7.96 -2.40 1.97
N LEU A 27 -6.98 -3.25 1.68
CA LEU A 27 -5.65 -2.84 1.23
C LEU A 27 -5.72 -2.00 -0.04
N LEU A 28 -6.51 -2.43 -1.03
CA LEU A 28 -6.69 -1.68 -2.27
C LEU A 28 -7.34 -0.31 -2.03
N LYS A 29 -8.37 -0.23 -1.17
CA LYS A 29 -9.01 1.04 -0.78
C LYS A 29 -8.00 2.00 -0.14
N ASN A 30 -7.12 1.50 0.72
CA ASN A 30 -6.09 2.31 1.37
C ASN A 30 -5.09 2.87 0.34
N ILE A 31 -4.63 2.04 -0.60
CA ILE A 31 -3.72 2.47 -1.69
C ILE A 31 -4.38 3.54 -2.56
N ILE A 32 -5.63 3.34 -2.98
CA ILE A 32 -6.38 4.29 -3.79
C ILE A 32 -6.58 5.62 -3.05
N SER A 33 -6.87 5.57 -1.75
CA SER A 33 -7.02 6.76 -0.90
C SER A 33 -5.71 7.57 -0.86
N GLY A 34 -4.56 6.91 -0.68
CA GLY A 34 -3.26 7.57 -0.71
C GLY A 34 -2.96 8.24 -2.07
N LEU A 35 -3.24 7.55 -3.18
CA LEU A 35 -3.09 8.12 -4.53
C LEU A 35 -4.02 9.30 -4.76
N LYS A 36 -5.27 9.21 -4.29
CA LYS A 36 -6.24 10.30 -4.38
C LYS A 36 -5.71 11.57 -3.70
N ILE A 37 -5.15 11.45 -2.49
CA ILE A 37 -4.57 12.59 -1.76
C ILE A 37 -3.42 13.25 -2.54
N ILE A 38 -2.54 12.43 -3.16
CA ILE A 38 -1.46 12.94 -4.01
C ILE A 38 -2.03 13.72 -5.20
N HIS A 39 -3.03 13.16 -5.88
CA HIS A 39 -3.66 13.80 -7.04
C HIS A 39 -4.43 15.08 -6.68
N GLU A 40 -5.15 15.09 -5.55
CA GLU A 40 -5.85 16.28 -5.04
C GLU A 40 -4.88 17.42 -4.68
N SER A 41 -3.62 17.07 -4.39
CA SER A 41 -2.54 18.05 -4.17
C SER A 41 -1.92 18.57 -5.48
N GLY A 42 -2.46 18.18 -6.65
CA GLY A 42 -1.92 18.55 -7.96
C GLY A 42 -0.62 17.80 -8.33
N LEU A 43 -0.29 16.74 -7.60
CA LEU A 43 0.94 15.97 -7.80
C LEU A 43 0.64 14.61 -8.45
N MET A 44 1.67 14.02 -9.06
CA MET A 44 1.68 12.64 -9.53
C MET A 44 2.74 11.88 -8.75
N HIS A 45 2.48 10.62 -8.36
CA HIS A 45 3.47 9.82 -7.64
C HIS A 45 4.73 9.51 -8.49
N CYS A 46 4.60 9.46 -9.81
CA CYS A 46 5.66 9.28 -10.83
C CYS A 46 6.46 7.95 -10.80
N ASP A 47 6.47 7.22 -9.68
CA ASP A 47 7.12 5.91 -9.53
C ASP A 47 6.27 4.95 -8.70
N PHE A 48 4.99 4.82 -9.07
CA PHE A 48 4.03 4.00 -8.33
C PHE A 48 4.14 2.53 -8.74
N HIS A 49 4.67 1.71 -7.83
CA HIS A 49 4.74 0.26 -7.97
C HIS A 49 4.73 -0.43 -6.58
N ASP A 50 4.49 -1.74 -6.54
CA ASP A 50 4.47 -2.57 -5.33
C ASP A 50 5.73 -2.48 -4.44
N GLY A 51 6.90 -2.19 -5.02
CA GLY A 51 8.13 -1.89 -4.27
C GLY A 51 8.09 -0.60 -3.44
N ASN A 52 7.26 0.39 -3.81
CA ASN A 52 7.17 1.72 -3.18
C ASN A 52 5.93 1.89 -2.30
N ILE A 53 5.13 0.82 -2.16
CA ILE A 53 4.00 0.79 -1.23
C ILE A 53 4.50 0.16 0.07
N LEU A 54 4.52 0.92 1.17
CA LEU A 54 4.95 0.42 2.48
C LEU A 54 3.79 -0.18 3.27
N ILE A 55 4.03 -1.30 3.94
CA ILE A 55 3.05 -2.02 4.76
C ILE A 55 3.38 -1.77 6.24
N SER A 56 2.40 -1.27 7.00
CA SER A 56 2.52 -1.09 8.44
C SER A 56 2.28 -2.40 9.20
N ASP A 57 2.72 -2.47 10.45
CA ASP A 57 2.50 -3.63 11.31
C ASP A 57 1.01 -3.88 11.58
N ASN A 58 0.21 -2.81 11.60
CA ASN A 58 -1.24 -2.81 11.85
C ASN A 58 -2.05 -3.08 10.56
N TYR A 59 -1.82 -4.24 9.96
CA TYR A 59 -2.86 -4.87 9.14
C TYR A 59 -3.68 -5.79 10.04
#